data_AF-A0A1E3BD07-F1
#
_entry.id   AF-A0A1E3BD07-F1
#
_cell.length_a   1.000
_cell.length_b   1.000
_cell.length_c   1.000
_cell.angle_alpha   90.00
_cell.angle_beta   90.00
_cell.angle_gamma   90.00
#
_symmetry.space_group_name_H-M   'P 1'
#
loop_
_entity.id
_entity.type
_entity.pdbx_description
1 polymer ?
#
loop_
_entity_poly.entity_id
_entity_poly.type
_entity_poly.pdbx_seq_one_letter_code
_entity_poly.pdbx_strand_id
1 'polypeptide(L)'
;MFVEEIPLPRQLHKLYVTLFPRCISNDSENKELASTALKVLAITRRPLSILELAWAVALGTAKHVTTIDALAKLVDHRRVMDLIHPFIAWVDFSDLKKRQVLLTHQSVKEFIIKERTSKLCLQSPALAETDQRLESLEAFILDICVRYLLLGDSAVGICSPRSKWASKHIFDTGTPAVKTFCI
;
A
#
# COMPACT_ATOMS: atom_id res chain seq x y z
N MET A 1 -5.20 3.32 28.42
CA MET A 1 -6.64 3.37 28.12
C MET A 1 -6.86 2.43 26.95
N PHE A 2 -7.38 1.22 27.23
CA PHE A 2 -7.56 0.18 26.22
C PHE A 2 -8.81 0.53 25.40
N VAL A 3 -8.63 0.77 24.11
CA VAL A 3 -9.76 0.72 23.18
C VAL A 3 -9.95 -0.76 22.90
N GLU A 4 -10.89 -1.38 23.62
CA GLU A 4 -11.43 -2.69 23.21
C GLU A 4 -11.82 -2.59 21.74
N GLU A 5 -11.44 -3.58 20.93
CA GLU A 5 -11.76 -3.65 19.52
C GLU A 5 -13.28 -3.64 19.33
N ILE A 6 -13.87 -2.44 19.17
CA ILE A 6 -15.29 -2.30 18.89
C ILE A 6 -15.50 -2.85 17.49
N PRO A 7 -16.22 -3.98 17.32
CA PRO A 7 -16.33 -4.61 16.03
C PRO A 7 -17.03 -3.67 15.05
N LEU A 8 -16.45 -3.54 13.85
CA LEU A 8 -17.02 -2.79 12.73
C LEU A 8 -18.56 -2.85 12.71
N PRO A 9 -19.25 -1.70 12.93
CA PRO A 9 -20.70 -1.65 12.83
C PRO A 9 -21.17 -2.26 11.51
N ARG A 10 -22.11 -3.22 11.58
CA ARG A 10 -22.57 -3.98 10.39
C ARG A 10 -23.00 -3.09 9.22
N GLN A 11 -23.47 -1.88 9.51
CA GLN A 11 -23.86 -0.87 8.53
C GLN A 11 -22.65 -0.31 7.76
N LEU A 12 -21.54 -0.01 8.43
CA LEU A 12 -20.30 0.46 7.78
C LEU A 12 -19.68 -0.62 6.90
N HIS A 13 -19.67 -1.86 7.39
CA HIS A 13 -19.24 -3.01 6.57
C HIS A 13 -20.05 -3.10 5.27
N LYS A 14 -21.39 -3.02 5.36
CA LYS A 14 -22.27 -3.05 4.18
C LYS A 14 -21.99 -1.87 3.24
N LEU A 15 -21.71 -0.68 3.78
CA LEU A 15 -21.31 0.47 2.97
C LEU A 15 -20.00 0.21 2.22
N TYR A 16 -18.95 -0.28 2.87
CA TYR A 16 -17.69 -0.58 2.17
C TYR A 16 -17.82 -1.67 1.12
N VAL A 17 -18.57 -2.75 1.39
CA VAL A 17 -18.87 -3.82 0.42
C VAL A 17 -19.62 -3.29 -0.80
N THR A 18 -20.45 -2.26 -0.64
CA THR A 18 -21.21 -1.66 -1.76
C THR A 18 -20.45 -0.57 -2.50
N LEU A 19 -19.57 0.18 -1.81
CA LEU A 19 -18.74 1.23 -2.40
C LEU A 19 -17.58 0.65 -3.21
N PHE A 20 -16.93 -0.39 -2.70
CA PHE A 20 -15.73 -0.94 -3.34
C PHE A 20 -15.95 -1.39 -4.80
N PRO A 21 -17.01 -2.16 -5.14
CA PRO A 21 -17.30 -2.55 -6.52
C PRO A 21 -17.56 -1.35 -7.46
N ARG A 22 -18.13 -0.27 -6.94
CA ARG A 22 -18.42 0.95 -7.71
C ARG A 22 -17.14 1.68 -8.11
N CYS A 23 -16.13 1.66 -7.24
CA CYS A 23 -14.84 2.30 -7.50
C CYS A 23 -14.07 1.56 -8.60
N ILE A 24 -14.13 0.23 -8.61
CA ILE A 24 -13.34 -0.60 -9.53
C ILE A 24 -14.02 -0.84 -10.89
N SER A 25 -15.27 -0.41 -11.08
CA SER A 25 -16.05 -0.59 -12.31
C SER A 25 -16.09 -2.04 -12.84
N ASN A 26 -16.02 -3.04 -11.95
CA ASN A 26 -15.87 -4.47 -12.25
C ASN A 26 -14.62 -4.86 -13.07
N ASP A 27 -13.65 -3.97 -13.21
CA ASP A 27 -12.37 -4.29 -13.84
C ASP A 27 -11.44 -5.01 -12.86
N SER A 28 -10.87 -6.15 -13.31
CA SER A 28 -9.97 -6.96 -12.49
C SER A 28 -8.65 -6.26 -12.19
N GLU A 29 -8.15 -5.42 -13.10
CA GLU A 29 -6.90 -4.69 -12.89
C GLU A 29 -7.11 -3.59 -11.83
N ASN A 30 -8.16 -2.78 -11.97
CA ASN A 30 -8.57 -1.80 -10.96
C ASN A 30 -8.81 -2.44 -9.60
N LYS A 31 -9.40 -3.65 -9.57
CA LYS A 31 -9.59 -4.41 -8.34
C LYS A 31 -8.28 -4.74 -7.65
N GLU A 32 -7.27 -5.22 -8.39
CA GLU A 32 -5.96 -5.54 -7.85
C GLU A 32 -5.21 -4.29 -7.37
N LEU A 33 -5.27 -3.19 -8.14
CA LEU A 33 -4.68 -1.90 -7.75
C LEU A 33 -5.30 -1.37 -6.45
N ALA A 34 -6.62 -1.25 -6.40
CA ALA A 34 -7.34 -0.75 -5.23
C ALA A 34 -7.15 -1.65 -4.01
N SER A 35 -7.23 -2.98 -4.22
CA SER A 35 -7.01 -3.96 -3.15
C SER A 35 -5.59 -3.88 -2.59
N THR A 36 -4.59 -3.78 -3.45
CA THR A 36 -3.18 -3.64 -3.04
C THR A 36 -2.95 -2.35 -2.28
N ALA A 37 -3.47 -1.22 -2.78
CA ALA A 37 -3.33 0.08 -2.13
C ALA A 37 -3.94 0.09 -0.72
N LEU A 38 -5.16 -0.44 -0.58
CA LEU A 38 -5.83 -0.54 0.71
C LEU A 38 -5.09 -1.48 1.68
N LYS A 39 -4.56 -2.61 1.20
CA LYS A 39 -3.74 -3.51 2.04
C LYS A 39 -2.50 -2.79 2.57
N VAL A 40 -1.76 -2.12 1.69
CA VAL A 40 -0.57 -1.33 2.08
C VAL A 40 -0.97 -0.34 3.17
N LEU A 41 -2.00 0.48 2.94
CA LEU A 41 -2.46 1.48 3.90
C LEU A 41 -2.97 0.90 5.23
N ALA A 42 -3.58 -0.28 5.23
CA ALA A 42 -4.04 -0.95 6.44
C ALA A 42 -2.88 -1.39 7.35
N ILE A 43 -1.75 -1.78 6.76
CA ILE A 43 -0.57 -2.25 7.48
C ILE A 43 0.31 -1.08 7.92
N THR A 44 0.47 -0.07 7.06
CA THR A 44 1.33 1.07 7.32
C THR A 44 0.86 1.85 8.55
N ARG A 45 1.76 2.09 9.50
CA ARG A 45 1.45 2.87 10.71
C ARG A 45 1.72 4.36 10.54
N ARG A 46 2.36 4.77 9.44
CA ARG A 46 2.65 6.16 9.12
C ARG A 46 1.85 6.61 7.90
N PRO A 47 1.59 7.93 7.76
CA PRO A 47 1.14 8.48 6.49
C PRO A 47 2.15 8.18 5.39
N LEU A 48 1.65 7.74 4.24
CA LEU A 48 2.44 7.60 3.03
C LEU A 48 2.29 8.83 2.14
N SER A 49 3.30 9.12 1.34
CA SER A 49 3.15 10.02 0.21
C SER A 49 2.41 9.34 -0.95
N ILE A 50 1.85 10.15 -1.84
CA ILE A 50 1.16 9.64 -3.03
C ILE A 50 2.10 8.76 -3.86
N LEU A 51 3.36 9.18 -3.99
CA LEU A 51 4.38 8.41 -4.70
C LEU A 51 4.75 7.13 -3.96
N GLU A 52 5.01 7.19 -2.64
CA GLU A 52 5.33 5.98 -1.86
C GLU A 52 4.25 4.91 -2.03
N LEU A 53 2.97 5.31 -1.98
CA LEU A 53 1.86 4.38 -2.21
C LEU A 53 1.81 3.87 -3.65
N ALA A 54 1.92 4.75 -4.66
CA ALA A 54 1.82 4.35 -6.05
C ALA A 54 2.93 3.36 -6.47
N TRP A 55 4.15 3.56 -5.98
CA TRP A 55 5.27 2.64 -6.20
C TRP A 55 5.05 1.29 -5.50
N ALA A 56 4.59 1.31 -4.24
CA ALA A 56 4.27 0.08 -3.52
C ALA A 56 3.15 -0.70 -4.20
N VAL A 57 2.15 -0.01 -4.75
CA VAL A 57 1.05 -0.63 -5.50
C VAL A 57 1.53 -1.23 -6.81
N ALA A 58 2.27 -0.47 -7.62
CA ALA A 58 2.80 -0.96 -8.88
C ALA A 58 3.66 -2.21 -8.68
N LEU A 59 4.51 -2.21 -7.65
CA LEU A 59 5.33 -3.37 -7.33
C LEU A 59 4.48 -4.52 -6.77
N GLY A 60 3.51 -4.22 -5.90
CA GLY A 60 2.57 -5.21 -5.35
C GLY A 60 1.79 -5.97 -6.42
N THR A 61 1.43 -5.30 -7.51
CA THR A 61 0.67 -5.90 -8.62
C THR A 61 1.54 -6.48 -9.74
N ALA A 62 2.75 -5.94 -9.96
CA ALA A 62 3.63 -6.39 -11.02
C ALA A 62 4.54 -7.55 -10.57
N LYS A 63 4.19 -8.77 -10.96
CA LYS A 63 4.93 -9.99 -10.55
C LYS A 63 6.24 -10.24 -11.30
N HIS A 64 6.43 -9.64 -12.47
CA HIS A 64 7.53 -9.97 -13.39
C HIS A 64 8.50 -8.82 -13.65
N VAL A 65 8.40 -7.74 -12.89
CA VAL A 65 9.27 -6.58 -13.06
C VAL A 65 10.56 -6.78 -12.28
N THR A 66 11.68 -6.71 -12.98
CA THR A 66 13.02 -6.92 -12.41
C THR A 66 13.87 -5.65 -12.41
N THR A 67 13.41 -4.56 -13.03
CA THR A 67 14.15 -3.29 -13.08
C THR A 67 13.30 -2.11 -12.63
N ILE A 68 13.98 -1.08 -12.13
CA ILE A 68 13.35 0.16 -11.67
C ILE A 68 12.68 0.91 -12.84
N ASP A 69 13.32 0.93 -14.01
CA ASP A 69 12.80 1.62 -15.20
C ASP A 69 11.52 0.97 -15.73
N ALA A 70 11.45 -0.36 -15.70
CA ALA A 70 10.24 -1.09 -16.08
C ALA A 70 9.12 -0.84 -15.06
N LEU A 71 9.45 -0.77 -13.76
CA LEU A 71 8.49 -0.46 -12.71
C LEU A 71 7.94 0.97 -12.86
N ALA A 72 8.79 1.96 -13.12
CA ALA A 72 8.41 3.36 -13.26
C ALA A 72 7.32 3.57 -14.32
N LYS A 73 7.33 2.78 -15.40
CA LYS A 73 6.32 2.82 -16.46
C LYS A 73 4.93 2.34 -16.02
N LEU A 74 4.86 1.56 -14.94
CA LEU A 74 3.62 1.02 -14.38
C LEU A 74 3.06 1.86 -13.22
N VAL A 75 3.82 2.85 -12.74
CA VAL A 75 3.40 3.69 -11.63
C VAL A 75 2.37 4.72 -12.10
N ASP A 76 1.10 4.43 -11.83
CA ASP A 76 -0.01 5.35 -12.07
C ASP A 76 -0.60 5.84 -10.74
N HIS A 77 -0.03 6.94 -10.23
CA HIS A 77 -0.45 7.53 -8.97
C HIS A 77 -1.87 8.10 -9.03
N ARG A 78 -2.30 8.61 -10.19
CA ARG A 78 -3.63 9.23 -10.33
C ARG A 78 -4.72 8.18 -10.31
N ARG A 79 -4.56 7.12 -11.12
CA ARG A 79 -5.48 5.98 -11.14
C ARG A 79 -5.60 5.32 -9.76
N VAL A 80 -4.48 5.12 -9.06
CA VAL A 80 -4.52 4.55 -7.70
C VAL A 80 -5.32 5.43 -6.75
N MET A 81 -5.09 6.74 -6.75
CA MET A 81 -5.80 7.66 -5.86
C MET A 81 -7.28 7.76 -6.17
N ASP A 82 -7.66 7.82 -7.45
CA ASP A 82 -9.06 7.86 -7.88
C ASP A 82 -9.84 6.63 -7.41
N LEU A 83 -9.20 5.44 -7.44
CA LEU A 83 -9.80 4.18 -7.02
C LEU A 83 -10.02 4.09 -5.50
N ILE A 84 -9.14 4.69 -4.70
CA ILE A 84 -9.19 4.58 -3.23
C ILE A 84 -9.71 5.84 -2.55
N HIS A 85 -9.98 6.92 -3.29
CA HIS A 85 -10.43 8.21 -2.77
C HIS A 85 -11.53 8.10 -1.69
N PRO A 86 -12.56 7.23 -1.82
CA PRO A 86 -13.61 7.10 -0.80
C PRO A 86 -13.16 6.52 0.55
N PHE A 87 -11.94 5.96 0.60
CA PHE A 87 -11.40 5.23 1.75
C PHE A 87 -10.23 5.95 2.43
N ILE A 88 -9.75 7.05 1.85
CA ILE A 88 -8.60 7.81 2.35
C ILE A 88 -9.03 9.18 2.90
N ALA A 89 -8.28 9.69 3.87
CA ALA A 89 -8.44 11.05 4.37
C ALA A 89 -8.03 12.06 3.28
N TRP A 90 -8.46 13.32 3.43
CA TRP A 90 -8.20 14.39 2.45
C TRP A 90 -6.72 14.47 2.04
N VAL A 91 -6.48 14.44 0.72
CA VAL A 91 -5.14 14.41 0.11
C VAL A 91 -4.94 15.66 -0.74
N ASP A 92 -3.83 16.34 -0.53
CA ASP A 92 -3.38 17.46 -1.34
C ASP A 92 -2.55 16.96 -2.54
N PHE A 93 -3.12 17.03 -3.74
CA PHE A 93 -2.45 16.60 -4.97
C PHE A 93 -1.38 17.57 -5.47
N SER A 94 -1.21 18.75 -4.86
CA SER A 94 -0.16 19.70 -5.26
C SER A 94 1.25 19.24 -4.86
N ASP A 95 1.37 18.45 -3.79
CA ASP A 95 2.63 17.86 -3.34
C ASP A 95 2.53 16.33 -3.24
N LEU A 96 3.00 15.65 -4.29
CA LEU A 96 2.97 14.19 -4.37
C LEU A 96 3.96 13.50 -3.40
N LYS A 97 4.92 14.24 -2.85
CA LYS A 97 5.96 13.74 -1.93
C LYS A 97 5.57 13.92 -0.47
N LYS A 98 4.60 14.78 -0.18
CA LYS A 98 4.06 14.98 1.17
C LYS A 98 3.43 13.70 1.69
N ARG A 99 3.84 13.28 2.90
CA ARG A 99 3.27 12.13 3.60
C ARG A 99 1.91 12.49 4.19
N GLN A 100 0.84 12.07 3.53
CA GLN A 100 -0.53 12.52 3.84
C GLN A 100 -1.60 11.46 3.57
N VAL A 101 -1.27 10.39 2.85
CA VAL A 101 -2.22 9.34 2.50
C VAL A 101 -2.36 8.39 3.69
N LEU A 102 -3.57 8.37 4.24
CA LEU A 102 -4.00 7.54 5.36
C LEU A 102 -5.44 7.09 5.11
N LEU A 103 -5.84 5.98 5.73
CA LEU A 103 -7.25 5.57 5.74
C LEU A 103 -8.09 6.60 6.50
N THR A 104 -9.30 6.90 6.00
CA THR A 104 -10.19 7.90 6.62
C THR A 104 -10.61 7.50 8.04
N HIS A 105 -10.77 6.18 8.29
CA HIS A 105 -11.25 5.68 9.57
C HIS A 105 -10.74 4.26 9.87
N GLN A 106 -10.59 3.93 11.16
CA GLN A 106 -10.15 2.61 11.64
C GLN A 106 -11.06 1.46 11.16
N SER A 107 -12.34 1.74 10.95
CA SER A 107 -13.32 0.81 10.36
C SER A 107 -12.91 0.30 8.97
N VAL A 108 -12.22 1.11 8.18
CA VAL A 108 -11.73 0.74 6.85
C VAL A 108 -10.62 -0.31 7.00
N LYS A 109 -9.72 -0.09 7.96
CA LYS A 109 -8.64 -1.04 8.29
C LYS A 109 -9.22 -2.37 8.74
N GLU A 110 -10.18 -2.36 9.65
CA GLU A 110 -10.89 -3.58 10.09
C GLU A 110 -11.62 -4.27 8.94
N PHE A 111 -12.27 -3.50 8.05
CA PHE A 111 -12.92 -4.05 6.86
C PHE A 111 -11.93 -4.78 5.96
N ILE A 112 -10.76 -4.20 5.70
CA ILE A 112 -9.71 -4.81 4.88
C ILE A 112 -9.19 -6.09 5.54
N ILE A 113 -8.87 -6.05 6.84
CA ILE A 113 -8.38 -7.22 7.60
C ILE A 113 -9.43 -8.33 7.65
N LYS A 114 -10.72 -7.99 7.73
CA LYS A 114 -11.80 -8.96 7.80
C LYS A 114 -12.11 -9.58 6.44
N GLU A 115 -12.42 -8.77 5.43
CA GLU A 115 -12.88 -9.25 4.12
C GLU A 115 -11.78 -9.97 3.32
N ARG A 116 -10.53 -9.50 3.43
CA ARG A 116 -9.45 -9.95 2.54
C ARG A 116 -8.66 -11.14 3.07
N THR A 117 -8.94 -11.56 4.29
CA THR A 117 -8.32 -12.73 4.91
C THR A 117 -9.32 -13.85 5.16
N SER A 118 -10.63 -13.59 5.02
CA SER A 118 -11.67 -14.63 4.96
C SER A 118 -11.53 -15.60 3.78
N LYS A 119 -10.72 -15.29 2.76
CA LYS A 119 -10.42 -16.23 1.67
C LYS A 119 -9.37 -17.29 2.02
N LEU A 120 -8.63 -17.12 3.12
CA LEU A 120 -7.52 -18.00 3.50
C LEU A 120 -7.83 -18.93 4.69
N CYS A 121 -8.84 -18.65 5.52
CA CYS A 121 -9.18 -19.50 6.66
C CYS A 121 -10.69 -19.71 6.77
N LEU A 122 -11.17 -20.86 6.29
CA LEU A 122 -12.24 -21.56 6.99
C LEU A 122 -11.58 -22.33 8.12
N GLN A 123 -11.70 -21.85 9.37
CA GLN A 123 -11.83 -22.62 10.64
C GLN A 123 -11.26 -21.87 11.88
N SER A 124 -12.16 -21.33 12.72
CA SER A 124 -12.06 -21.17 14.20
C SER A 124 -11.13 -20.08 14.82
N PRO A 125 -11.35 -19.73 16.11
CA PRO A 125 -12.22 -18.71 16.68
C PRO A 125 -11.53 -17.32 16.85
N ALA A 126 -12.38 -16.30 17.01
CA ALA A 126 -12.20 -14.87 16.73
C ALA A 126 -11.03 -14.07 17.37
N LEU A 127 -10.15 -14.64 18.18
CA LEU A 127 -9.03 -13.90 18.81
C LEU A 127 -7.64 -14.30 18.29
N ALA A 128 -7.43 -15.58 17.95
CA ALA A 128 -6.19 -16.03 17.31
C ALA A 128 -6.19 -15.74 15.79
N GLU A 129 -7.38 -15.59 15.20
CA GLU A 129 -7.53 -15.29 13.78
C GLU A 129 -7.04 -13.88 13.43
N THR A 130 -7.23 -12.87 14.28
CA THR A 130 -6.86 -11.48 13.95
C THR A 130 -5.35 -11.31 13.85
N ASP A 131 -4.60 -11.95 14.75
CA ASP A 131 -3.14 -11.93 14.75
C ASP A 131 -2.57 -12.63 13.50
N GLN A 132 -3.05 -13.84 13.17
CA GLN A 132 -2.62 -14.56 11.95
C GLN A 132 -2.95 -13.77 10.67
N ARG A 133 -4.08 -13.05 10.65
CA ARG A 133 -4.47 -12.24 9.49
C ARG A 133 -3.57 -11.02 9.33
N LEU A 134 -3.20 -10.39 10.43
CA LEU A 134 -2.25 -9.30 10.42
C LEU A 134 -0.87 -9.79 9.98
N GLU A 135 -0.40 -10.94 10.48
CA GLU A 135 0.84 -11.58 10.04
C GLU A 135 0.86 -11.83 8.52
N SER A 136 -0.25 -12.29 7.94
CA SER A 136 -0.36 -12.51 6.48
C SER A 136 -0.24 -11.22 5.67
N LEU A 137 -0.71 -10.10 6.25
CA LEU A 137 -0.62 -8.78 5.65
C LEU A 137 0.80 -8.18 5.85
N GLU A 138 1.43 -8.41 7.00
CA GLU A 138 2.82 -8.05 7.24
C GLU A 138 3.78 -8.81 6.29
N ALA A 139 3.51 -10.09 6.03
CA ALA A 139 4.23 -10.86 5.01
C ALA A 139 4.06 -10.24 3.61
N PHE A 140 2.88 -9.70 3.30
CA PHE A 140 2.62 -9.02 2.03
C PHE A 140 3.46 -7.74 1.86
N ILE A 141 3.54 -6.88 2.88
CA ILE A 141 4.39 -5.68 2.77
C ILE A 141 5.88 -6.03 2.75
N LEU A 142 6.28 -7.07 3.50
CA LEU A 142 7.66 -7.56 3.50
C LEU A 142 8.05 -8.09 2.12
N ASP A 143 7.18 -8.84 1.45
CA ASP A 143 7.39 -9.29 0.07
C ASP A 143 7.59 -8.12 -0.90
N ILE A 144 6.77 -7.07 -0.80
CA ILE A 144 6.95 -5.84 -1.60
C ILE A 144 8.33 -5.21 -1.33
N CYS A 145 8.71 -5.08 -0.06
CA CYS A 145 10.00 -4.52 0.32
C CYS A 145 11.18 -5.37 -0.20
N VAL A 146 11.11 -6.69 -0.07
CA VAL A 146 12.14 -7.61 -0.56
C VAL A 146 12.25 -7.51 -2.07
N ARG A 147 11.13 -7.55 -2.80
CA ARG A 147 11.12 -7.41 -4.26
C ARG A 147 11.71 -6.09 -4.71
N TYR A 148 11.45 -5.00 -3.99
CA TYR A 148 12.04 -3.70 -4.28
C TYR A 148 13.56 -3.74 -4.17
N LEU A 149 14.08 -4.33 -3.09
CA LEU A 149 15.52 -4.47 -2.86
C LEU A 149 16.22 -5.36 -3.91
N LEU A 150 15.47 -6.26 -4.55
CA LEU A 150 15.96 -7.17 -5.58
C LEU A 150 15.87 -6.60 -7.00
N LEU A 151 15.26 -5.42 -7.20
CA LEU A 151 15.24 -4.78 -8.51
C LEU A 151 16.67 -4.43 -8.94
N GLY A 152 17.03 -4.87 -10.15
CA GLY A 152 18.29 -4.53 -10.78
C GLY A 152 18.26 -3.13 -11.37
N ASP A 153 19.40 -2.45 -11.30
CA ASP A 153 19.64 -1.24 -12.08
C ASP A 153 19.92 -1.67 -13.53
N SER A 154 19.06 -1.29 -14.47
CA SER A 154 19.36 -1.38 -15.90
C SER A 154 20.37 -0.31 -16.29
N ALA A 155 21.63 -0.48 -15.89
CA ALA A 155 22.76 0.24 -16.48
C ALA A 155 23.97 -0.70 -16.55
N VAL A 156 24.31 -1.08 -17.77
CA VAL A 156 25.66 -1.55 -18.13
C VAL A 156 26.68 -0.61 -17.48
N GLY A 157 27.54 -1.17 -16.61
CA GLY A 157 28.67 -0.46 -16.02
C GLY A 157 28.49 -0.05 -14.55
N ILE A 158 28.93 -0.95 -13.66
CA ILE A 158 29.57 -0.70 -12.36
C ILE A 158 29.09 0.57 -11.62
N CYS A 159 28.05 0.43 -10.78
CA CYS A 159 27.96 1.09 -9.46
C CYS A 159 26.76 0.52 -8.69
N SER A 160 27.02 0.14 -7.44
CA SER A 160 26.07 -0.47 -6.51
C SER A 160 24.82 0.40 -6.23
N PRO A 161 23.61 -0.17 -6.01
CA PRO A 161 22.32 0.55 -6.10
C PRO A 161 21.98 1.45 -4.92
N ARG A 162 22.79 1.48 -3.86
CA ARG A 162 22.45 2.20 -2.62
C ARG A 162 22.54 3.74 -2.72
N SER A 163 23.20 4.27 -3.75
CA SER A 163 23.58 5.70 -3.80
C SER A 163 22.78 6.55 -4.79
N LYS A 164 22.08 5.97 -5.77
CA LYS A 164 21.38 6.77 -6.80
C LYS A 164 19.97 7.21 -6.42
N TRP A 165 19.30 6.50 -5.50
CA TRP A 165 18.06 6.99 -4.90
C TRP A 165 18.27 8.09 -3.85
N ALA A 166 19.49 8.20 -3.30
CA ALA A 166 19.87 9.27 -2.37
C ALA A 166 20.27 10.58 -3.08
N SER A 167 20.55 10.56 -4.39
CA SER A 167 21.22 11.72 -5.02
C SER A 167 20.75 12.14 -6.40
N LYS A 168 19.68 11.58 -7.02
CA LYS A 168 19.32 12.11 -8.35
C LYS A 168 17.87 12.33 -8.75
N HIS A 169 16.87 11.81 -8.03
CA HIS A 169 15.46 12.13 -8.37
C HIS A 169 14.53 12.40 -7.16
N ILE A 170 15.04 12.30 -5.92
CA ILE A 170 14.28 12.61 -4.69
C ILE A 170 14.96 13.68 -3.82
N PHE A 171 16.27 13.90 -3.96
CA PHE A 171 17.04 14.82 -3.10
C PHE A 171 17.96 15.70 -3.97
N ASP A 172 17.54 16.94 -4.19
CA ASP A 172 18.47 18.01 -4.53
C ASP A 172 18.11 19.21 -3.66
N THR A 173 18.67 19.20 -2.44
CA THR A 173 19.27 20.33 -1.70
C THR A 173 19.53 19.93 -0.24
N GLY A 174 20.80 19.70 0.10
CA GLY A 174 21.38 20.02 1.41
C GLY A 174 21.22 19.03 2.57
N THR A 175 22.31 18.28 2.82
CA THR A 175 22.76 17.69 4.12
C THR A 175 22.07 16.41 4.66
N PRO A 176 22.82 15.51 5.32
CA PRO A 176 22.54 14.08 5.31
C PRO A 176 21.78 13.60 6.54
N ALA A 177 20.73 12.83 6.32
CA ALA A 177 20.29 11.84 7.29
C ALA A 177 19.73 10.65 6.52
N VAL A 178 20.44 9.54 6.64
CA VAL A 178 20.02 8.20 6.23
C VAL A 178 18.61 7.96 6.77
N LYS A 179 17.59 8.02 5.90
CA LYS A 179 16.23 7.61 6.25
C LYS A 179 15.85 6.45 5.36
N THR A 180 16.12 5.28 5.91
CA THR A 180 15.70 3.97 5.44
C THR A 180 14.23 3.99 5.04
N PHE A 181 13.92 3.39 3.89
CA PHE A 181 12.58 3.06 3.45
C PHE A 181 12.02 1.95 4.35
N CYS A 182 11.67 2.28 5.59
CA CYS A 182 10.99 1.37 6.50
C CYS A 182 9.52 1.74 6.45
N ILE A 183 8.69 1.11 5.62
CA ILE A 183 7.23 1.33 5.61
C ILE A 183 6.64 1.22 7.03
#